data_AF-A0A3D2VMS7-F1
#
_entry.id   AF-A0A3D2VMS7-F1
#
_cell.length_a   1.000
_cell.length_b   1.000
_cell.length_c   1.000
_cell.angle_alpha   90.00
_cell.angle_beta   90.00
_cell.angle_gamma   90.00
#
_symmetry.space_group_name_H-M   'P 1'
#
loop_
_entity.id
_entity.type
_entity.pdbx_description
1 polymer ?
#
loop_
_entity_poly.entity_id
_entity_poly.type
_entity_poly.pdbx_seq_one_letter_code
_entity_poly.pdbx_strand_id
1 'polypeptide(L)' 'MKQVRAAVIPAAGLGTRFLPATKAVPKELLPVVDRPALQYVVEEA' A
#
# COMPACT_ATOMS: atom_id res chain seq x y z
N MET A 1 -15.26 -21.25 14.84
CA MET A 1 -14.05 -20.88 14.06
C MET A 1 -13.23 -19.91 14.90
N LYS A 2 -11.89 -19.98 14.89
CA LYS A 2 -11.05 -18.97 15.56
C LYS A 2 -11.11 -17.67 14.75
N GLN A 3 -11.26 -16.53 15.43
CA GLN A 3 -11.22 -15.23 14.77
C GLN A 3 -9.79 -14.90 14.31
N VAL A 4 -9.67 -14.38 13.09
CA VAL A 4 -8.42 -13.80 12.58
C VAL A 4 -8.25 -12.44 13.23
N ARG A 5 -7.05 -12.15 13.77
CA ARG A 5 -6.77 -10.93 14.55
C ARG A 5 -5.66 -10.06 13.95
N ALA A 6 -5.06 -10.53 12.86
CA ALA A 6 -3.93 -9.85 12.23
C ALA A 6 -3.91 -10.17 10.74
N ALA A 7 -3.53 -9.17 9.95
CA ALA A 7 -3.27 -9.25 8.53
C ALA A 7 -1.81 -8.86 8.25
N VAL A 8 -1.22 -9.42 7.20
CA VAL A 8 0.13 -9.08 6.74
C VAL A 8 0.02 -8.50 5.34
N ILE A 9 0.52 -7.28 5.16
CA ILE A 9 0.51 -6.57 3.89
C ILE A 9 1.96 -6.38 3.41
N PRO A 10 2.39 -7.11 2.36
CA PRO A 10 3.72 -6.91 1.78
C PRO A 10 3.82 -5.56 1.06
N ALA A 11 4.59 -4.62 1.62
CA ALA A 11 4.71 -3.24 1.14
C ALA A 11 6.17 -2.79 0.85
N ALA A 12 7.03 -3.74 0.47
CA ALA A 12 8.48 -3.49 0.28
C ALA A 12 8.91 -3.32 -1.20
N GLY A 13 7.96 -3.19 -2.14
CA GLY A 13 8.27 -3.17 -3.57
C GLY A 13 8.70 -1.79 -4.08
N LEU A 14 9.83 -1.70 -4.79
CA LEU A 14 10.41 -0.43 -5.26
C LEU A 14 9.59 0.33 -6.32
N GLY A 15 8.60 -0.31 -6.96
CA GLY A 15 7.70 0.39 -7.89
C GLY A 15 8.39 1.00 -9.11
N THR A 16 9.37 0.31 -9.72
CA THR A 16 10.19 0.83 -10.83
C THR A 16 9.39 1.32 -12.06
N ARG A 17 8.18 0.80 -12.28
CA ARG A 17 7.26 1.24 -13.34
C ARG A 17 6.62 2.61 -13.10
N PHE A 18 6.72 3.13 -11.88
CA PHE A 18 6.17 4.41 -11.45
C PHE A 18 7.26 5.46 -11.20
N LEU A 19 8.48 5.21 -11.67
CA LEU A 19 9.52 6.22 -11.65
C LEU A 19 9.11 7.40 -12.57
N PRO A 20 9.43 8.65 -12.18
CA PRO A 20 10.26 9.05 -11.04
C PRO A 20 9.51 9.16 -9.71
N ALA A 21 8.18 9.05 -9.69
CA ALA A 21 7.37 9.26 -8.49
C ALA A 21 7.79 8.32 -7.35
N THR A 22 8.11 7.07 -7.67
CA THR A 22 8.53 6.07 -6.68
C THR A 22 9.98 6.13 -6.25
N LYS A 23 10.76 7.13 -6.72
CA LYS A 23 12.16 7.30 -6.30
C LYS A 23 12.27 7.72 -4.83
N ALA A 24 11.35 8.55 -4.37
CA ALA A 24 11.34 9.11 -3.01
C ALA A 24 10.09 8.74 -2.21
N VAL A 25 9.00 8.35 -2.89
CA VAL A 25 7.73 7.97 -2.27
C VAL A 25 7.48 6.48 -2.51
N PRO A 26 7.23 5.64 -1.50
CA PRO A 26 6.85 4.25 -1.69
C PRO A 26 5.62 4.09 -2.60
N LYS A 27 5.55 3.02 -3.40
CA LYS A 27 4.44 2.83 -4.35
C LYS A 27 3.09 2.70 -3.66
N GLU A 28 3.07 2.15 -2.45
CA GLU A 28 1.88 1.94 -1.62
C GLU A 28 1.32 3.26 -1.07
N LEU A 29 2.13 4.32 -1.05
CA LEU A 29 1.71 5.66 -0.62
C LEU A 29 1.31 6.57 -1.78
N LEU A 30 1.37 6.10 -3.03
CA LEU A 30 0.84 6.86 -4.16
C LEU A 30 -0.67 7.08 -3.98
N PRO A 31 -1.18 8.29 -4.23
CA PRO A 31 -2.59 8.59 -4.01
C PRO A 31 -3.46 7.93 -5.08
N VAL A 32 -4.56 7.32 -4.64
CA VAL A 32 -5.72 7.02 -5.46
C VAL A 32 -6.76 8.09 -5.14
N VAL A 33 -6.93 9.01 -6.09
CA VAL A 33 -7.70 10.27 -5.93
C VAL A 33 -7.08 11.16 -4.86
N ASP A 34 -7.47 10.98 -3.59
CA ASP A 34 -7.13 11.84 -2.46
C ASP A 34 -6.53 11.06 -1.27
N ARG A 35 -6.47 9.73 -1.35
CA ARG A 35 -5.99 8.86 -0.27
C ARG A 35 -4.87 7.92 -0.73
N PRO A 36 -3.88 7.60 0.13
CA PRO A 36 -2.85 6.61 -0.21
C PRO A 36 -3.46 5.25 -0.56
N ALA A 37 -2.91 4.57 -1.56
CA ALA A 37 -3.36 3.22 -1.95
C ALA A 37 -3.39 2.24 -0.77
N LEU A 38 -2.40 2.31 0.13
CA LEU A 38 -2.31 1.47 1.34
C LEU A 38 -3.51 1.64 2.28
N GLN A 39 -4.10 2.83 2.35
CA GLN A 39 -5.24 3.10 3.22
C GLN A 39 -6.44 2.24 2.85
N TYR A 40 -6.73 2.10 1.55
CA TYR A 40 -7.81 1.24 1.07
C TYR A 40 -7.61 -0.23 1.48
N VAL A 41 -6.37 -0.72 1.44
CA VAL A 41 -6.05 -2.10 1.83
C VAL A 41 -6.19 -2.32 3.33
N VAL A 42 -5.81 -1.32 4.14
CA VAL A 42 -5.97 -1.38 5.60
C VAL A 42 -7.45 -1.30 6.02
N GLU A 43 -8.28 -0.54 5.30
CA GLU A 43 -9.72 -0.44 5.55
C GLU A 43 -10.49 -1.71 5.14
N GLU A 44 -9.95 -2.50 4.21
CA GLU A 44 -10.54 -3.77 3.75
C GLU A 44 -10.23 -4.97 4.68
N ALA A 45 -9.03 -4.97 5.28
CA ALA A 45 -8.48 -6.11 6.03
C ALA A 45 -8.98 -6.20 7.49
#